data_AF-A0A916R7V5-F1
#
_entry.id   AF-A0A916R7V5-F1
#
_cell.length_a   1.000
_cell.length_b   1.000
_cell.length_c   1.000
_cell.angle_alpha   90.00
_cell.angle_beta   90.00
_cell.angle_gamma   90.00
#
_symmetry.space_group_name_H-M   'P 1'
#
loop_
_entity.id
_entity.type
_entity.pdbx_description
1 polymer ?
#
loop_
_entity_poly.entity_id
_entity_poly.type
_entity_poly.pdbx_seq_one_letter_code
_entity_poly.pdbx_strand_id
1 'polypeptide(L)'
;MCDRYGLTYIEQEESYNSKASFLDGDQLPVYNTDNPSEYSFSGKRVKRGLYRTKQKKLIDADCNAAANIGIKSNLMGVYPGQIRGIFGYTIKG
;
A
#
# COMPACT_ATOMS: atom_id res chain seq x y z
N MET A 1 -2.40 13.16 20.91
CA MET A 1 -3.66 12.44 21.25
C MET A 1 -3.35 10.99 21.59
N CYS A 2 -2.49 10.31 20.82
CA CYS A 2 -2.02 8.94 21.07
C CYS A 2 -1.37 8.75 22.45
N ASP A 3 -0.44 9.63 22.84
CA ASP A 3 0.28 9.53 24.12
C ASP A 3 -0.64 9.54 25.35
N ARG A 4 -1.78 10.23 25.25
CA ARG A 4 -2.78 10.28 26.34
C ARG A 4 -3.45 8.93 26.60
N TYR A 5 -3.38 8.01 25.64
CA TYR A 5 -3.89 6.65 25.73
C TYR A 5 -2.77 5.62 25.76
N GLY A 6 -1.51 6.04 25.96
CA GLY A 6 -0.35 5.14 25.96
C GLY A 6 -0.02 4.52 24.59
N LEU A 7 -0.48 5.13 23.50
CA LEU A 7 -0.20 4.67 22.13
C LEU A 7 1.04 5.37 21.58
N THR A 8 2.03 4.59 21.15
CA THR A 8 3.21 5.10 20.46
C THR A 8 2.85 5.59 19.06
N TYR A 9 3.19 6.84 18.76
CA TYR A 9 3.05 7.41 17.43
C TYR A 9 4.40 7.44 16.71
N ILE A 10 4.40 6.99 15.45
CA ILE A 10 5.58 6.99 14.58
C ILE A 10 5.15 7.60 13.24
N GLU A 11 5.88 8.62 12.80
CA GLU A 11 5.69 9.21 11.47
C GLU A 11 6.37 8.35 10.41
N GLN A 12 5.68 8.10 9.30
CA GLN A 12 6.18 7.32 8.18
C GLN A 12 5.88 8.05 6.87
N GLU A 13 6.86 8.09 5.97
CA GLU A 13 6.75 8.77 4.68
C GLU A 13 5.79 8.03 3.71
N GLU A 14 4.90 8.75 3.03
CA GLU A 14 3.75 8.15 2.33
C GLU A 14 3.91 7.91 0.82
N SER A 15 5.09 8.19 0.26
CA SER A 15 5.32 8.06 -1.19
C SER A 15 4.97 6.67 -1.68
N TYR A 16 4.35 6.67 -2.87
CA TYR A 16 3.97 5.49 -3.62
C TYR A 16 2.90 4.58 -2.98
N ASN A 17 2.46 4.85 -1.75
CA ASN A 17 1.46 4.02 -1.05
C ASN A 17 0.11 3.90 -1.79
N SER A 18 -0.29 4.94 -2.53
CA SER A 18 -1.51 4.94 -3.35
C SER A 18 -1.34 4.35 -4.76
N LYS A 19 -0.09 4.09 -5.18
CA LYS A 19 0.27 3.62 -6.52
C LYS A 19 0.69 2.15 -6.52
N ALA A 20 1.56 1.76 -5.60
CA ALA A 20 2.04 0.39 -5.44
C ALA A 20 0.91 -0.57 -5.07
N SER A 21 0.97 -1.77 -5.63
CA SER A 21 0.05 -2.84 -5.25
C SER A 21 0.60 -3.65 -4.10
N PHE A 22 -0.12 -3.63 -2.98
CA PHE A 22 0.18 -4.47 -1.83
C PHE A 22 0.09 -5.97 -2.18
N LEU A 23 -0.97 -6.36 -2.88
CA LEU A 23 -1.24 -7.76 -3.22
C LEU A 23 -0.26 -8.35 -4.24
N ASP A 24 0.35 -7.51 -5.07
CA ASP A 24 1.37 -7.94 -6.02
C ASP A 24 2.80 -7.88 -5.45
N GLY A 25 2.95 -7.37 -4.22
CA GLY A 25 4.25 -7.24 -3.57
C GLY A 25 5.16 -6.21 -4.24
N ASP A 26 4.58 -5.13 -4.77
CA ASP A 26 5.37 -4.05 -5.37
C ASP A 26 6.37 -3.47 -4.34
N GLN A 27 7.59 -3.19 -4.78
CA GLN A 27 8.57 -2.51 -3.95
C GLN A 27 8.13 -1.07 -3.68
N LEU A 28 8.29 -0.62 -2.44
CA LEU A 28 8.03 0.76 -2.01
C LEU A 28 9.36 1.49 -1.86
N PRO A 29 9.84 2.19 -2.91
CA PRO A 29 11.07 2.95 -2.82
C PRO A 29 10.89 4.15 -1.88
N VAL A 30 11.99 4.62 -1.30
CA VAL A 30 12.02 5.90 -0.59
C VAL A 30 12.08 7.00 -1.64
N TYR A 31 11.20 8.00 -1.52
CA TYR A 31 11.24 9.14 -2.42
C TYR A 31 12.55 9.90 -2.31
N ASN A 32 13.19 10.18 -3.45
CA ASN A 32 14.41 10.96 -3.53
C ASN A 32 14.18 12.14 -4.50
N THR A 33 14.24 13.36 -3.96
CA THR A 33 14.08 14.62 -4.72
C THR A 33 15.26 14.92 -5.63
N ASP A 34 16.46 14.48 -5.24
CA ASP A 34 17.71 14.82 -5.93
C ASP A 34 17.94 13.93 -7.16
N ASN A 35 17.30 12.76 -7.20
CA ASN A 35 17.29 11.86 -8.34
C ASN A 35 15.89 11.25 -8.56
N PRO A 36 14.97 12.01 -9.18
CA PRO A 36 13.61 11.54 -9.42
C PRO A 36 13.64 10.37 -10.41
N SER A 37 13.42 9.17 -9.90
CA SER A 37 13.28 7.95 -10.71
C SER A 37 11.82 7.71 -11.05
N GLU A 38 11.55 7.31 -12.29
CA GLU A 38 10.23 6.81 -12.68
C GLU A 38 10.05 5.38 -12.19
N TYR A 39 9.03 5.17 -11.34
CA TYR A 39 8.67 3.85 -10.83
C TYR A 39 7.39 3.36 -11.50
N SER A 40 7.46 2.15 -12.05
CA SER A 40 6.29 1.44 -12.57
C SER A 40 5.77 0.48 -11.52
N PHE A 41 4.48 0.62 -11.20
CA PHE A 41 3.76 -0.25 -10.27
C PHE A 41 2.87 -1.21 -11.05
N SER A 42 2.66 -2.40 -10.50
CA SER A 42 1.94 -3.46 -11.19
C SER A 42 0.42 -3.27 -11.19
N GLY A 43 -0.09 -2.55 -10.19
CA GLY A 43 -1.49 -2.14 -10.10
C GLY A 43 -1.70 -0.65 -10.35
N LYS A 44 -2.96 -0.22 -10.23
CA LYS A 44 -3.31 1.21 -10.34
C LYS A 44 -4.60 1.54 -9.58
N ARG A 45 -4.64 2.76 -9.03
CA ARG A 45 -5.89 3.36 -8.55
C ARG A 45 -6.80 3.66 -9.74
N VAL A 46 -8.04 3.18 -9.69
CA VAL A 46 -9.04 3.43 -10.74
C VAL A 46 -9.84 4.67 -10.41
N LYS A 47 -10.32 4.78 -9.16
CA LYS A 47 -11.04 5.94 -8.62
C LYS A 47 -10.94 5.94 -7.08
N ARG A 48 -11.54 6.94 -6.42
CA ARG A 48 -11.65 6.96 -4.96
C ARG A 48 -12.33 5.67 -4.47
N GLY A 49 -11.76 5.03 -3.46
CA GLY A 49 -12.22 3.74 -2.91
C GLY A 49 -11.98 2.52 -3.81
N LEU A 50 -11.32 2.65 -4.97
CA LEU A 50 -11.15 1.52 -5.88
C LEU A 50 -9.74 1.43 -6.49
N TYR A 51 -9.07 0.32 -6.19
CA TYR A 51 -7.75 -0.04 -6.70
C TYR A 51 -7.82 -1.33 -7.50
N ARG A 52 -7.03 -1.43 -8.58
CA ARG A 52 -6.94 -2.61 -9.44
C ARG A 52 -5.53 -3.19 -9.41
N THR A 53 -5.41 -4.46 -9.03
CA THR A 53 -4.14 -5.21 -9.02
C THR A 53 -3.73 -5.69 -10.43
N LYS A 54 -2.52 -6.23 -10.55
CA LYS A 54 -2.01 -6.87 -11.78
C LYS A 54 -2.93 -7.97 -12.30
N GLN A 55 -3.50 -8.80 -11.41
CA GLN A 55 -4.46 -9.86 -11.77
C GLN A 55 -5.89 -9.34 -12.00
N LYS A 56 -6.06 -8.03 -12.21
CA LYS A 56 -7.35 -7.38 -12.47
C LYS A 56 -8.38 -7.59 -11.35
N LYS A 57 -7.92 -7.82 -10.12
CA LYS A 57 -8.79 -7.82 -8.94
C LYS A 57 -9.05 -6.39 -8.52
N LEU A 58 -10.29 -6.10 -8.15
CA LEU A 58 -10.67 -4.82 -7.55
C LEU A 58 -10.70 -4.94 -6.04
N ILE A 59 -9.99 -4.04 -5.37
CA ILE A 59 -9.91 -3.94 -3.91
C ILE A 59 -10.15 -2.50 -3.47
N ASP A 60 -10.42 -2.31 -2.19
CA ASP A 60 -10.49 -0.97 -1.62
C ASP A 60 -9.12 -0.27 -1.68
N ALA A 61 -9.13 0.97 -2.17
CA ALA A 61 -7.89 1.72 -2.37
C ALA A 61 -7.24 2.17 -1.04
N ASP A 62 -8.05 2.44 -0.02
CA ASP A 62 -7.58 2.89 1.27
C ASP A 62 -7.00 1.69 2.06
N CYS A 63 -7.61 0.51 1.94
CA CYS A 63 -7.02 -0.75 2.43
C CYS A 63 -5.68 -1.06 1.77
N ASN A 64 -5.54 -0.86 0.45
CA ASN A 64 -4.26 -1.04 -0.25
C ASN A 64 -3.19 -0.08 0.28
N ALA A 65 -3.54 1.21 0.44
CA ALA A 65 -2.61 2.21 0.96
C ALA A 65 -2.21 1.95 2.41
N ALA A 66 -3.16 1.60 3.28
CA ALA A 66 -2.89 1.27 4.68
C ALA A 66 -1.96 0.05 4.81
N ALA A 67 -2.15 -0.97 3.97
CA ALA A 67 -1.29 -2.14 3.95
C ALA A 67 0.14 -1.81 3.48
N ASN A 68 0.29 -0.92 2.50
CA ASN A 68 1.59 -0.40 2.06
C ASN A 68 2.31 0.41 3.17
N ILE A 69 1.59 1.25 3.93
CA ILE A 69 2.15 1.94 5.11
C ILE A 69 2.68 0.91 6.13
N GLY A 70 1.90 -0.14 6.38
CA GLY A 70 2.27 -1.22 7.29
C GLY A 70 3.61 -1.87 6.89
N ILE A 71 3.80 -2.23 5.62
CA ILE A 71 5.08 -2.77 5.13
C ILE A 71 6.22 -1.76 5.33
N LYS A 72 5.98 -0.48 5.02
CA LYS A 72 7.02 0.56 5.04
C LYS A 72 7.46 0.96 6.44
N SER A 73 6.57 0.81 7.43
CA SER A 73 6.82 1.18 8.83
C SER A 73 7.95 0.40 9.51
N ASN A 74 8.47 -0.66 8.87
CA ASN A 74 9.52 -1.55 9.38
C ASN A 74 9.23 -2.12 10.78
N LEU A 75 7.99 -2.01 11.26
CA LEU A 75 7.47 -2.67 12.44
C LEU A 75 7.53 -4.17 12.12
N MET A 76 8.37 -4.90 12.86
CA MET A 76 8.62 -6.32 12.65
C MET A 76 7.29 -7.09 12.68
N GLY A 77 6.74 -7.45 11.52
CA GLY A 77 5.52 -8.27 11.46
C GLY A 77 4.47 -7.96 10.40
N VAL A 78 4.72 -7.11 9.39
CA VAL A 78 3.82 -6.97 8.23
C VAL A 78 4.53 -7.36 6.95
N TYR A 79 4.38 -8.64 6.55
CA TYR A 79 4.91 -9.15 5.29
C TYR A 79 3.80 -9.37 4.24
N PRO A 80 4.09 -9.17 2.95
CA PRO A 80 3.19 -9.59 1.86
C PRO A 80 2.90 -11.09 2.00
N GLY A 81 1.69 -11.43 2.47
CA GLY A 81 1.27 -12.81 2.76
C GLY A 81 0.66 -13.02 4.15
N GLN A 82 0.94 -12.14 5.10
CA GLN A 82 0.36 -12.19 6.46
C GLN A 82 -1.03 -11.56 6.50
N ILE A 83 -1.28 -10.55 5.65
CA ILE A 83 -2.61 -9.95 5.46
C ILE A 83 -3.37 -10.77 4.41
N ARG A 84 -4.27 -11.63 4.89
CA ARG A 84 -5.14 -12.49 4.05
C ARG A 84 -6.56 -11.95 3.87
N GLY A 85 -6.90 -10.84 4.53
CA GLY A 85 -8.25 -10.29 4.60
C GLY A 85 -8.64 -9.32 3.49
N ILE A 86 -7.73 -8.97 2.56
CA ILE A 86 -8.07 -8.12 1.42
C ILE A 86 -8.72 -8.99 0.34
N PHE A 87 -10.05 -9.05 0.37
CA PHE A 87 -10.83 -9.71 -0.65
C PHE A 87 -11.01 -8.78 -1.86
N GLY A 88 -10.67 -9.30 -3.03
CA GLY A 88 -10.91 -8.61 -4.30
C GLY A 88 -11.68 -9.48 -5.26
N TYR A 89 -12.57 -8.87 -6.05
CA TYR A 89 -13.32 -9.57 -7.08
C TYR A 89 -12.68 -9.35 -8.45
N THR A 90 -12.70 -10.38 -9.29
CA THR A 90 -12.13 -10.35 -10.65
C THR A 90 -13.14 -9.79 -11.62
N ILE A 91 -12.73 -8.85 -12.47
CA ILE A 91 -13.53 -8.42 -13.61
C ILE A 91 -13.40 -9.48 -14.71
N LYS A 92 -14.50 -10.18 -15.05
CA LYS A 92 -14.57 -10.93 -16.30
C LYS A 92 -14.69 -9.92 -17.44
N GLY A 93 -13.73 -9.97 -18.37
CA GLY A 93 -13.76 -9.18 -19.59
C GLY A 93 -14.72 -9.76 -20.61
#